data_AF-A0A351MJY5-F1
#
_entry.id   AF-A0A351MJY5-F1
#
_cell.length_a   1.000
_cell.length_b   1.000
_cell.length_c   1.000
_cell.angle_alpha   90.00
_cell.angle_beta   90.00
_cell.angle_gamma   90.00
#
_symmetry.space_group_name_H-M   'P 1'
#
loop_
_entity.id
_entity.type
_entity.pdbx_description
1 polymer ?
#
loop_
_entity_poly.entity_id
_entity_poly.type
_entity_poly.pdbx_seq_one_letter_code
_entity_poly.pdbx_strand_id
1 'polypeptide(L)'
;LIAPAGAPEPGAALAAGRRVLLIGGARGAANVSLGWWAMGAQVGTAFAAHPALAGFPHAGVLSPLSFRLLKQGLQLPLDGLQPADMFIVGEGRDSFYLYAGQARVGPGRALLAFGLDLLSATPEGACLLDSLVDYALSPGFEPVSEVELPAAAPSDWQRTLTFGDSAEADLMLGAARLVVARGREGRNVLEWETTAPTAAMLAGPTVQVRWRGGLGYLAEPPAAFTLFLGDEELLTIPEVTHSDATWTSADGTVRLDYRRDPLTMEYGAYTLTLPSARLTAGQAPRWRVVGQPHQSSRWFGVFEEWR
;
A
#
# COMPACT_ATOMS: atom_id res chain seq x y z
N LEU A 1 11.16 -3.20 17.55
CA LEU A 1 10.85 -3.89 16.27
C LEU A 1 10.88 -2.84 15.18
N ILE A 2 11.52 -3.11 14.04
CA ILE A 2 11.40 -2.28 12.83
C ILE A 2 10.63 -3.14 11.84
N ALA A 3 9.56 -2.60 11.25
CA ALA A 3 8.71 -3.37 10.37
C ALA A 3 7.98 -2.48 9.35
N PRO A 4 7.63 -3.02 8.17
CA PRO A 4 6.78 -2.31 7.22
C PRO A 4 5.40 -2.00 7.82
N ALA A 5 4.87 -0.82 7.51
CA ALA A 5 3.48 -0.51 7.82
C ALA A 5 2.53 -1.41 7.00
N GLY A 6 1.54 -1.99 7.66
CA GLY A 6 0.61 -2.95 7.05
C GLY A 6 1.02 -4.43 7.17
N ALA A 7 2.24 -4.72 7.61
CA ALA A 7 2.65 -6.08 7.94
C ALA A 7 1.91 -6.60 9.21
N PRO A 8 1.76 -7.93 9.39
CA PRO A 8 1.03 -8.49 10.53
C PRO A 8 1.80 -8.46 11.87
N GLU A 9 3.14 -8.49 11.85
CA GLU A 9 3.99 -8.59 13.06
C GLU A 9 3.90 -7.38 14.00
N PRO A 10 3.82 -6.12 13.52
CA PRO A 10 3.67 -4.95 14.38
C PRO A 10 2.51 -5.01 15.36
N GLY A 11 1.35 -5.54 14.93
CA GLY A 11 0.15 -5.59 15.77
C GLY A 11 0.38 -6.41 17.04
N ALA A 12 1.00 -7.59 16.90
CA ALA A 12 1.34 -8.44 18.04
C ALA A 12 2.38 -7.78 18.96
N ALA A 13 3.37 -7.10 18.39
CA ALA A 13 4.39 -6.40 19.17
C ALA A 13 3.80 -5.22 19.97
N LEU A 14 2.95 -4.41 19.34
CA LEU A 14 2.26 -3.28 19.98
C LEU A 14 1.31 -3.77 21.09
N ALA A 15 0.54 -4.82 20.84
CA ALA A 15 -0.33 -5.44 21.84
C ALA A 15 0.46 -5.98 23.06
N ALA A 16 1.72 -6.39 22.86
CA ALA A 16 2.61 -6.82 23.94
C ALA A 16 3.35 -5.65 24.65
N GLY A 17 2.95 -4.40 24.38
CA GLY A 17 3.52 -3.20 24.99
C GLY A 17 4.89 -2.81 24.44
N ARG A 18 5.29 -3.32 23.28
CA ARG A 18 6.63 -3.06 22.72
C ARG A 18 6.68 -1.73 21.97
N ARG A 19 7.92 -1.30 21.75
CA ARG A 19 8.28 -0.17 20.89
C ARG A 19 8.49 -0.64 19.46
N VAL A 20 7.83 0.02 18.52
CA VAL A 20 7.85 -0.34 17.09
C VAL A 20 8.19 0.90 16.25
N LEU A 21 9.13 0.78 15.32
CA LEU A 21 9.31 1.72 14.21
C LEU A 21 8.57 1.15 13.00
N LEU A 22 7.53 1.86 12.58
CA LEU A 22 6.72 1.53 11.41
C LEU A 22 7.20 2.33 10.21
N ILE A 23 7.59 1.63 9.16
CA ILE A 23 8.07 2.24 7.92
C ILE A 23 7.05 1.97 6.81
N GLY A 24 6.35 3.01 6.37
CA GLY A 24 5.54 2.96 5.16
C GLY A 24 6.40 3.13 3.92
N GLY A 25 6.12 2.32 2.90
CA GLY A 25 6.88 2.29 1.65
C GLY A 25 7.11 3.68 1.04
N ALA A 26 8.33 3.88 0.54
CA ALA A 26 8.80 5.13 -0.06
C ALA A 26 9.39 4.89 -1.46
N ARG A 27 8.73 4.03 -2.24
CA ARG A 27 9.12 3.82 -3.64
C ARG A 27 8.58 4.94 -4.52
N GLY A 28 9.21 5.13 -5.68
CA GLY A 28 8.90 6.21 -6.61
C GLY A 28 9.95 7.32 -6.68
N ALA A 29 9.74 8.25 -7.61
CA ALA A 29 10.62 9.39 -7.81
C ALA A 29 10.66 10.27 -6.55
N ALA A 30 11.78 10.97 -6.34
CA ALA A 30 11.84 12.01 -5.30
C ALA A 30 10.75 13.06 -5.58
N ASN A 31 10.03 13.47 -4.54
CA ASN A 31 8.98 14.47 -4.69
C ASN A 31 9.52 15.85 -5.12
N VAL A 32 10.82 16.10 -4.90
CA VAL A 32 11.55 17.29 -5.37
C VAL A 32 12.89 16.87 -6.01
N SER A 33 13.23 17.47 -7.16
CA SER A 33 14.53 17.29 -7.83
C SER A 33 15.15 18.65 -8.15
N LEU A 34 16.43 18.83 -7.79
CA LEU A 34 17.18 20.07 -8.06
C LEU A 34 17.76 20.02 -9.49
N GLY A 35 17.17 20.81 -10.38
CA GLY A 35 17.45 20.88 -11.82
C GLY A 35 16.61 21.99 -12.46
N TRP A 36 15.96 21.76 -13.60
CA TRP A 36 15.03 22.71 -14.24
C TRP A 36 13.64 22.69 -13.56
N TRP A 37 13.66 22.68 -12.21
CA TRP A 37 12.60 22.70 -11.20
C TRP A 37 11.27 21.99 -11.55
N ALA A 38 11.10 20.79 -11.00
CA ALA A 38 9.80 20.11 -10.89
C ALA A 38 9.42 19.95 -9.41
N MET A 39 8.22 20.37 -9.05
CA MET A 39 7.57 20.06 -7.78
C MET A 39 6.52 18.98 -8.04
N GLY A 40 6.60 17.86 -7.30
CA GLY A 40 5.60 16.80 -7.35
C GLY A 40 4.26 17.22 -6.71
N ALA A 41 3.55 16.27 -6.10
CA ALA A 41 2.29 16.53 -5.42
C ALA A 41 2.47 17.39 -4.15
N GLN A 42 3.67 17.41 -3.58
CA GLN A 42 3.98 18.18 -2.38
C GLN A 42 4.72 19.49 -2.69
N VAL A 43 4.30 20.55 -1.99
CA VAL A 43 4.71 21.95 -2.18
C VAL A 43 5.66 22.40 -1.05
N GLY A 44 5.54 21.82 0.15
CA GLY A 44 6.39 22.18 1.31
C GLY A 44 6.57 21.04 2.33
N THR A 45 7.66 21.09 3.11
CA THR A 45 7.90 20.19 4.25
C THR A 45 8.42 21.00 5.44
N ALA A 46 7.88 20.74 6.62
CA ALA A 46 8.35 21.26 7.89
C ALA A 46 8.93 20.14 8.74
N PHE A 47 10.08 20.42 9.35
CA PHE A 47 10.73 19.56 10.33
C PHE A 47 10.66 20.28 11.67
N ALA A 48 10.16 19.60 12.70
CA ALA A 48 10.15 20.13 14.05
C ALA A 48 11.55 20.02 14.68
N ALA A 49 11.89 20.92 15.60
CA ALA A 49 13.03 20.72 16.47
C ALA A 49 12.72 19.57 17.46
N HIS A 50 13.08 18.34 17.08
CA HIS A 50 12.69 17.12 17.80
C HIS A 50 13.91 16.21 18.07
N PRO A 51 14.00 15.55 19.25
CA PRO A 51 15.13 14.66 19.58
C PRO A 51 15.34 13.54 18.55
N ALA A 52 14.26 13.03 17.93
CA ALA A 52 14.33 12.02 16.87
C ALA A 52 15.07 12.49 15.60
N LEU A 53 15.26 13.80 15.44
CA LEU A 53 15.91 14.42 14.30
C LEU A 53 17.28 15.04 14.68
N ALA A 54 17.74 14.87 15.91
CA ALA A 54 18.94 15.54 16.42
C ALA A 54 20.21 15.20 15.62
N GLY A 55 20.32 13.98 15.11
CA GLY A 55 21.41 13.54 14.24
C GLY A 55 21.25 13.91 12.76
N PHE A 56 20.07 14.38 12.35
CA PHE A 56 19.74 14.62 10.95
C PHE A 56 19.83 16.11 10.58
N PRO A 57 20.54 16.51 9.51
CA PRO A 57 20.72 17.91 9.15
C PRO A 57 19.48 18.50 8.47
N HIS A 58 18.56 19.08 9.27
CA HIS A 58 17.30 19.68 8.80
C HIS A 58 17.09 21.15 9.19
N ALA A 59 17.76 21.63 10.25
CA ALA A 59 17.59 22.99 10.76
C ALA A 59 18.68 23.94 10.24
N GLY A 60 18.28 25.15 9.82
CA GLY A 60 19.21 26.25 9.47
C GLY A 60 20.00 26.08 8.17
N VAL A 61 19.77 25.00 7.41
CA VAL A 61 20.50 24.70 6.17
C VAL A 61 19.51 24.20 5.11
N LEU A 62 19.52 24.82 3.92
CA LEU A 62 18.83 24.28 2.75
C LEU A 62 19.64 23.09 2.21
N SER A 63 19.14 21.89 2.44
CA SER A 63 19.84 20.65 2.09
C SER A 63 19.08 19.88 1.00
N PRO A 64 19.72 19.52 -0.13
CA PRO A 64 19.12 18.64 -1.14
C PRO A 64 18.72 17.26 -0.61
N LEU A 65 19.33 16.90 0.52
CA LEU A 65 19.31 15.59 1.13
C LEU A 65 17.90 15.16 1.56
N SER A 66 17.15 16.08 2.19
CA SER A 66 15.78 15.81 2.61
C SER A 66 14.84 15.59 1.41
N PHE A 67 15.04 16.32 0.31
CA PHE A 67 14.23 16.19 -0.90
C PHE A 67 14.32 14.82 -1.56
N ARG A 68 15.46 14.12 -1.42
CA ARG A 68 15.64 12.77 -1.96
C ARG A 68 14.87 11.72 -1.15
N LEU A 69 14.73 11.95 0.16
CA LEU A 69 14.04 11.05 1.08
C LEU A 69 12.52 11.19 0.99
N LEU A 70 12.03 12.39 0.75
CA LEU A 70 10.60 12.71 0.77
C LEU A 70 9.91 12.18 -0.51
N LYS A 71 8.98 11.26 -0.29
CA LYS A 71 8.07 10.69 -1.27
C LYS A 71 6.64 11.12 -0.91
N GLN A 72 5.69 10.19 -0.88
CA GLN A 72 4.33 10.47 -0.43
C GLN A 72 4.14 10.03 1.03
N GLY A 73 3.88 10.99 1.92
CA GLY A 73 3.54 10.72 3.31
C GLY A 73 2.13 10.15 3.50
N LEU A 74 1.78 9.82 4.74
CA LEU A 74 0.41 9.44 5.11
C LEU A 74 -0.47 10.69 5.12
N GLN A 75 -1.59 10.68 4.39
CA GLN A 75 -2.51 11.81 4.38
C GLN A 75 -3.09 12.08 5.79
N LEU A 76 -3.15 13.36 6.18
CA LEU A 76 -3.78 13.82 7.42
C LEU A 76 -5.24 14.23 7.17
N PRO A 77 -6.11 14.19 8.21
CA PRO A 77 -5.81 13.87 9.62
C PRO A 77 -5.64 12.37 9.88
N LEU A 78 -4.81 12.04 10.88
CA LEU A 78 -4.82 10.74 11.55
C LEU A 78 -5.55 10.91 12.88
N ASP A 79 -6.65 10.19 13.07
CA ASP A 79 -7.47 10.32 14.27
C ASP A 79 -6.66 10.07 15.55
N GLY A 80 -6.81 10.97 16.52
CA GLY A 80 -6.09 10.94 17.80
C GLY A 80 -4.67 11.52 17.76
N LEU A 81 -4.07 11.74 16.59
CA LEU A 81 -2.73 12.30 16.47
C LEU A 81 -2.72 13.81 16.75
N GLN A 82 -1.96 14.21 17.77
CA GLN A 82 -1.79 15.60 18.16
C GLN A 82 -0.56 16.23 17.49
N PRO A 83 -0.56 17.56 17.23
CA PRO A 83 0.60 18.25 16.64
C PRO A 83 1.91 18.07 17.41
N ALA A 84 1.84 17.90 18.74
CA ALA A 84 3.01 17.69 19.59
C ALA A 84 3.80 16.40 19.25
N ASP A 85 3.15 15.42 18.64
CA ASP A 85 3.77 14.16 18.23
C ASP A 85 4.03 14.09 16.71
N MET A 86 3.80 15.17 15.98
CA MET A 86 4.15 15.29 14.56
C MET A 86 5.50 16.01 14.46
N PHE A 87 6.50 15.40 13.82
CA PHE A 87 7.82 16.04 13.71
C PHE A 87 8.39 16.11 12.29
N ILE A 88 7.80 15.43 11.31
CA ILE A 88 7.97 15.78 9.89
C ILE A 88 6.59 15.78 9.22
N VAL A 89 6.16 16.94 8.74
CA VAL A 89 4.88 17.12 8.05
C VAL A 89 5.09 17.86 6.74
N GLY A 90 4.24 17.63 5.76
CA GLY A 90 4.29 18.35 4.49
C GLY A 90 2.92 18.82 4.03
N GLU A 91 2.96 19.86 3.22
CA GLU A 91 1.81 20.38 2.49
C GLU A 91 1.90 19.89 1.05
N GLY A 92 0.84 19.28 0.55
CA GLY A 92 0.63 19.05 -0.87
C GLY A 92 -0.57 19.82 -1.40
N ARG A 93 -0.80 19.69 -2.70
CA ARG A 93 -1.79 20.52 -3.41
C ARG A 93 -3.18 20.46 -2.78
N ASP A 94 -3.61 19.26 -2.42
CA ASP A 94 -4.98 19.01 -1.98
C ASP A 94 -5.09 18.59 -0.50
N SER A 95 -3.96 18.43 0.20
CA SER A 95 -3.95 17.94 1.58
C SER A 95 -2.62 18.14 2.32
N PHE A 96 -2.62 17.78 3.60
CA PHE A 96 -1.41 17.69 4.43
C PHE A 96 -1.01 16.22 4.62
N TYR A 97 0.28 16.00 4.81
CA TYR A 97 0.87 14.66 4.91
C TYR A 97 1.78 14.56 6.12
N LEU A 98 1.66 13.45 6.84
CA LEU A 98 2.57 13.02 7.89
C LEU A 98 3.70 12.20 7.27
N TYR A 99 4.94 12.65 7.45
CA TYR A 99 6.13 11.89 7.07
C TYR A 99 6.76 11.19 8.26
N ALA A 100 6.79 11.85 9.42
CA ALA A 100 7.19 11.21 10.64
C ALA A 100 6.49 11.79 11.88
N GLY A 101 6.18 10.89 12.80
CA GLY A 101 5.50 11.20 14.04
C GLY A 101 5.63 10.06 15.05
N GLN A 102 4.93 10.19 16.16
CA GLN A 102 4.89 9.19 17.21
C GLN A 102 3.50 9.03 17.80
N ALA A 103 3.19 7.87 18.36
CA ALA A 103 1.93 7.66 19.06
C ALA A 103 1.99 6.45 20.00
N ARG A 104 1.07 6.42 20.97
CA ARG A 104 0.65 5.19 21.64
C ARG A 104 -0.32 4.43 20.76
N VAL A 105 -0.19 3.11 20.73
CA VAL A 105 -1.10 2.21 20.01
C VAL A 105 -1.41 1.04 20.94
N GLY A 106 -2.59 1.10 21.56
CA GLY A 106 -2.91 0.24 22.70
C GLY A 106 -1.83 0.35 23.79
N PRO A 107 -1.31 -0.78 24.33
CA PRO A 107 -0.26 -0.74 25.35
C PRO A 107 1.13 -0.41 24.80
N GLY A 108 1.31 -0.40 23.48
CA GLY A 108 2.59 -0.19 22.81
C GLY A 108 2.84 1.26 22.37
N ARG A 109 4.00 1.49 21.78
CA ARG A 109 4.42 2.80 21.23
C ARG A 109 4.96 2.65 19.83
N ALA A 110 4.50 3.49 18.93
CA ALA A 110 4.89 3.50 17.53
C ALA A 110 5.62 4.78 17.17
N LEU A 111 6.81 4.64 16.58
CA LEU A 111 7.44 5.69 15.79
C LEU A 111 6.99 5.47 14.34
N LEU A 112 6.38 6.49 13.76
CA LEU A 112 5.75 6.43 12.45
C LEU A 112 6.66 7.10 11.44
N ALA A 113 6.96 6.43 10.33
CA ALA A 113 7.69 6.98 9.20
C ALA A 113 6.99 6.58 7.90
N PHE A 114 6.38 7.53 7.19
CA PHE A 114 5.66 7.29 5.94
C PHE A 114 6.25 8.16 4.83
N GLY A 115 6.47 7.59 3.64
CA GLY A 115 7.02 8.36 2.52
C GLY A 115 8.44 8.86 2.75
N LEU A 116 9.17 8.26 3.69
CA LEU A 116 10.59 8.53 3.93
C LEU A 116 11.40 7.33 3.42
N ASP A 117 12.29 7.57 2.47
CA ASP A 117 13.14 6.52 1.86
C ASP A 117 14.31 6.10 2.77
N LEU A 118 13.96 5.63 3.97
CA LEU A 118 14.88 5.23 5.04
C LEU A 118 15.68 3.95 4.72
N LEU A 119 15.19 3.15 3.78
CA LEU A 119 15.77 1.84 3.43
C LEU A 119 16.57 1.88 2.12
N SER A 120 16.54 2.99 1.39
CA SER A 120 17.52 3.22 0.33
C SER A 120 18.91 3.28 0.96
N ALA A 121 19.92 2.70 0.32
CA ALA A 121 21.32 2.74 0.78
C ALA A 121 21.95 4.14 0.65
N THR A 122 21.15 5.20 0.78
CA THR A 122 21.57 6.59 0.76
C THR A 122 22.10 7.00 2.15
N PRO A 123 23.14 7.84 2.22
CA PRO A 123 23.65 8.32 3.50
C PRO A 123 22.58 9.04 4.34
N GLU A 124 21.67 9.74 3.68
CA GLU A 124 20.60 10.50 4.32
C GLU A 124 19.56 9.58 4.95
N GLY A 125 19.18 8.51 4.25
CA GLY A 125 18.22 7.52 4.73
C GLY A 125 18.77 6.76 5.93
N ALA A 126 20.03 6.32 5.84
CA ALA A 126 20.73 5.66 6.93
C ALA A 126 20.87 6.56 8.16
N CYS A 127 21.30 7.81 7.99
CA CYS A 127 21.45 8.77 9.10
C CYS A 127 20.13 9.05 9.82
N LEU A 128 19.04 9.24 9.06
CA LEU A 128 17.72 9.44 9.64
C LEU A 128 17.22 8.16 10.33
N LEU A 129 17.40 7.00 9.72
CA LEU A 129 17.01 5.72 10.31
C LEU A 129 17.73 5.48 11.64
N ASP A 130 19.04 5.68 11.69
CA ASP A 130 19.83 5.54 12.92
C ASP A 130 19.31 6.49 14.01
N SER A 131 19.06 7.76 13.67
CA SER A 131 18.50 8.75 14.61
C SER A 131 17.13 8.34 15.16
N LEU A 132 16.26 7.78 14.31
CA LEU A 132 14.94 7.27 14.70
C LEU A 132 15.07 6.05 15.62
N VAL A 133 16.00 5.14 15.33
CA VAL A 133 16.26 3.94 16.16
C VAL A 133 16.79 4.35 17.53
N ASP A 134 17.79 5.22 17.59
CA ASP A 134 18.36 5.73 18.84
C ASP A 134 17.30 6.41 19.71
N TYR A 135 16.46 7.25 19.09
CA TYR A 135 15.36 7.89 19.79
C TYR A 135 14.34 6.88 20.31
N ALA A 136 13.93 5.90 19.50
CA ALA A 136 12.99 4.85 19.92
C ALA A 136 13.52 4.00 21.09
N LEU A 137 14.84 3.84 21.21
CA LEU A 137 15.47 3.15 22.33
C LEU A 137 15.65 4.04 23.57
N SER A 138 15.60 5.36 23.40
CA SER A 138 15.79 6.31 24.50
C SER A 138 14.62 6.33 25.51
N PRO A 139 14.83 6.86 26.72
CA PRO A 139 13.75 7.18 27.66
C PRO A 139 12.87 8.35 27.20
N GLY A 140 13.32 9.14 26.22
CA GLY A 140 12.59 10.31 25.71
C GLY A 140 11.46 9.96 24.74
N PHE A 141 11.32 8.70 24.35
CA PHE A 141 10.24 8.23 23.50
C PHE A 141 8.94 8.02 24.29
N GLU A 142 8.28 9.12 24.59
CA GLU A 142 7.06 9.22 25.39
C GLU A 142 5.95 9.94 24.59
N PRO A 143 5.31 9.27 23.62
CA PRO A 143 4.25 9.88 22.82
C PRO A 143 3.05 10.24 23.69
N VAL A 144 2.42 11.38 23.42
CA VAL A 144 1.23 11.86 24.15
C VAL A 144 -0.08 11.50 23.44
N SER A 145 -0.04 11.33 22.13
CA SER A 145 -1.13 10.91 21.25
C SER A 145 -1.40 9.43 21.42
N GLU A 146 -2.66 9.07 21.27
CA GLU A 146 -3.09 7.69 21.15
C GLU A 146 -3.85 7.57 19.83
N VAL A 147 -3.43 6.65 18.98
CA VAL A 147 -3.97 6.49 17.63
C VAL A 147 -4.34 5.04 17.39
N GLU A 148 -5.34 4.85 16.55
CA GLU A 148 -5.52 3.59 15.86
C GLU A 148 -4.75 3.66 14.56
N LEU A 149 -3.82 2.72 14.35
CA LEU A 149 -3.11 2.65 13.09
C LEU A 149 -4.07 2.15 12.00
N PRO A 150 -4.05 2.75 10.81
CA PRO A 150 -4.80 2.22 9.69
C PRO A 150 -4.30 0.80 9.41
N ALA A 151 -5.16 -0.19 9.64
CA ALA A 151 -4.87 -1.56 9.26
C ALA A 151 -4.90 -1.65 7.73
N ALA A 152 -3.89 -2.28 7.14
CA ALA A 152 -4.01 -2.70 5.75
C ALA A 152 -5.23 -3.63 5.64
N ALA A 153 -6.09 -3.40 4.65
CA ALA A 153 -7.19 -4.33 4.42
C ALA A 153 -6.63 -5.74 4.16
N PRO A 154 -7.29 -6.81 4.66
CA PRO A 154 -6.77 -8.16 4.52
C PRO A 154 -6.50 -8.52 3.07
N SER A 155 -5.35 -9.13 2.82
CA SER A 155 -4.93 -9.55 1.49
C SER A 155 -4.29 -10.92 1.55
N ASP A 156 -4.79 -11.81 0.71
CA ASP A 156 -4.25 -13.15 0.53
C ASP A 156 -3.14 -13.18 -0.52
N TRP A 157 -2.80 -12.04 -1.17
CA TRP A 157 -1.72 -11.98 -2.17
C TRP A 157 -0.42 -12.56 -1.60
N GLN A 158 0.23 -13.46 -2.34
CA GLN A 158 1.50 -14.09 -1.97
C GLN A 158 2.66 -13.62 -2.85
N ARG A 159 2.48 -13.73 -4.17
CA ARG A 159 3.48 -13.31 -5.16
C ARG A 159 2.84 -13.08 -6.51
N THR A 160 3.42 -12.18 -7.29
CA THR A 160 3.10 -12.00 -8.70
C THR A 160 3.99 -12.92 -9.55
N LEU A 161 3.40 -13.52 -10.58
CA LEU A 161 4.10 -14.40 -11.52
C LEU A 161 4.42 -13.65 -12.83
N THR A 162 3.43 -12.96 -13.38
CA THR A 162 3.50 -12.25 -14.66
C THR A 162 2.66 -10.99 -14.58
N PHE A 163 3.08 -9.89 -15.21
CA PHE A 163 2.28 -8.67 -15.32
C PHE A 163 2.60 -7.94 -16.61
N GLY A 164 1.63 -7.15 -17.10
CA GLY A 164 1.79 -6.40 -18.34
C GLY A 164 2.41 -5.02 -18.13
N ASP A 165 2.18 -4.41 -16.97
CA ASP A 165 2.70 -3.09 -16.62
C ASP A 165 2.72 -2.91 -15.09
N SER A 166 3.39 -1.89 -14.58
CA SER A 166 3.47 -1.63 -13.14
C SER A 166 3.66 -0.17 -12.76
N ALA A 167 3.24 0.19 -11.55
CA ALA A 167 3.47 1.50 -10.93
C ALA A 167 3.96 1.33 -9.48
N GLU A 168 4.83 2.23 -9.04
CA GLU A 168 5.42 2.21 -7.69
C GLU A 168 5.19 3.50 -6.90
N ALA A 169 4.58 4.50 -7.53
CA ALA A 169 4.21 5.76 -6.91
C ALA A 169 2.72 5.76 -6.57
N ASP A 170 2.34 6.60 -5.61
CA ASP A 170 0.95 6.82 -5.21
C ASP A 170 0.21 5.53 -4.85
N LEU A 171 0.79 4.73 -3.96
CA LEU A 171 0.25 3.43 -3.54
C LEU A 171 -0.46 3.50 -2.19
N MET A 172 -1.41 2.58 -1.97
CA MET A 172 -2.05 2.41 -0.66
C MET A 172 -1.05 1.96 0.40
N LEU A 173 -1.33 2.30 1.67
CA LEU A 173 -0.50 1.87 2.79
C LEU A 173 -0.31 0.34 2.81
N GLY A 174 0.93 -0.12 2.90
CA GLY A 174 1.27 -1.55 2.87
C GLY A 174 1.44 -2.15 1.48
N ALA A 175 1.17 -1.41 0.41
CA ALA A 175 1.51 -1.83 -0.95
C ALA A 175 2.95 -1.43 -1.31
N ALA A 176 3.66 -2.34 -1.97
CA ALA A 176 5.02 -2.17 -2.47
C ALA A 176 5.07 -1.84 -3.96
N ARG A 177 4.09 -2.31 -4.73
CA ARG A 177 3.96 -2.08 -6.17
C ARG A 177 2.52 -2.37 -6.61
N LEU A 178 2.01 -1.62 -7.57
CA LEU A 178 0.82 -1.98 -8.33
C LEU A 178 1.26 -2.70 -9.61
N VAL A 179 0.77 -3.91 -9.83
CA VAL A 179 0.98 -4.67 -11.08
C VAL A 179 -0.34 -4.83 -11.81
N VAL A 180 -0.33 -4.66 -13.14
CA VAL A 180 -1.58 -4.55 -13.91
C VAL A 180 -1.58 -5.38 -15.19
N ALA A 181 -2.79 -5.76 -15.59
CA ALA A 181 -3.13 -6.11 -16.97
C ALA A 181 -3.77 -4.89 -17.64
N ARG A 182 -3.40 -4.61 -18.90
CA ARG A 182 -3.96 -3.55 -19.74
C ARG A 182 -4.99 -4.10 -20.74
N GLY A 183 -5.88 -3.25 -21.23
CA GLY A 183 -6.72 -3.54 -22.41
C GLY A 183 -5.99 -3.52 -23.75
N ARG A 184 -4.72 -3.93 -23.79
CA ARG A 184 -3.84 -3.85 -24.97
C ARG A 184 -2.91 -5.05 -25.05
N GLU A 185 -2.80 -5.59 -26.26
CA GLU A 185 -1.91 -6.71 -26.59
C GLU A 185 -0.46 -6.48 -26.12
N GLY A 186 0.18 -7.54 -25.64
CA GLY A 186 1.55 -7.53 -25.10
C GLY A 186 1.66 -7.00 -23.68
N ARG A 187 0.61 -6.38 -23.13
CA ARG A 187 0.52 -5.94 -21.73
C ARG A 187 -0.78 -6.38 -21.06
N ASN A 188 -1.50 -7.32 -21.65
CA ASN A 188 -2.85 -7.67 -21.26
C ASN A 188 -2.95 -8.80 -20.25
N VAL A 189 -1.85 -9.30 -19.71
CA VAL A 189 -1.87 -10.44 -18.79
C VAL A 189 -1.32 -10.03 -17.43
N LEU A 190 -2.03 -10.42 -16.37
CA LEU A 190 -1.59 -10.35 -14.99
C LEU A 190 -1.84 -11.71 -14.33
N GLU A 191 -0.84 -12.25 -13.65
CA GLU A 191 -0.91 -13.53 -12.96
C GLU A 191 -0.29 -13.42 -11.57
N TRP A 192 -0.97 -13.98 -10.56
CA TRP A 192 -0.48 -13.99 -9.19
C TRP A 192 -0.98 -15.22 -8.44
N GLU A 193 -0.34 -15.49 -7.30
CA GLU A 193 -0.78 -16.50 -6.36
C GLU A 193 -1.29 -15.86 -5.08
N THR A 194 -2.26 -16.53 -4.44
CA THR A 194 -2.70 -16.19 -3.09
C THR A 194 -2.37 -17.30 -2.10
N THR A 195 -2.58 -17.04 -0.81
CA THR A 195 -2.33 -17.97 0.28
C THR A 195 -3.01 -19.30 -0.01
N ALA A 196 -2.26 -20.40 0.18
CA ALA A 196 -2.82 -21.74 0.05
C ALA A 196 -3.95 -21.93 1.08
N PRO A 197 -5.16 -22.32 0.65
CA PRO A 197 -6.27 -22.51 1.57
C PRO A 197 -5.99 -23.71 2.48
N THR A 198 -6.43 -23.62 3.72
CA THR A 198 -6.35 -24.75 4.67
C THR A 198 -7.57 -25.66 4.52
N ALA A 199 -7.48 -26.91 5.01
CA ALA A 199 -8.63 -27.80 5.05
C ALA A 199 -9.83 -27.22 5.81
N ALA A 200 -9.56 -26.43 6.86
CA ALA A 200 -10.60 -25.73 7.62
C ALA A 200 -11.31 -24.66 6.79
N MET A 201 -10.59 -23.91 5.96
CA MET A 201 -11.18 -22.91 5.05
C MET A 201 -12.09 -23.56 3.99
N LEU A 202 -11.74 -24.77 3.55
CA LEU A 202 -12.48 -25.50 2.51
C LEU A 202 -13.59 -26.39 3.06
N ALA A 203 -13.84 -26.41 4.38
CA ALA A 203 -14.87 -27.24 4.99
C ALA A 203 -16.31 -26.79 4.62
N GLY A 204 -16.48 -25.50 4.30
CA GLY A 204 -17.76 -24.94 3.85
C GLY A 204 -18.00 -25.10 2.34
N PRO A 205 -19.22 -24.82 1.86
CA PRO A 205 -19.56 -24.93 0.44
C PRO A 205 -18.85 -23.89 -0.43
N THR A 206 -18.50 -22.73 0.13
CA THR A 206 -17.80 -21.64 -0.54
C THR A 206 -16.64 -21.14 0.30
N VAL A 207 -15.68 -20.54 -0.37
CA VAL A 207 -14.49 -19.92 0.21
C VAL A 207 -14.36 -18.49 -0.31
N GLN A 208 -13.77 -17.61 0.50
CA GLN A 208 -13.44 -16.25 0.12
C GLN A 208 -11.94 -16.08 -0.02
N VAL A 209 -11.53 -15.43 -1.11
CA VAL A 209 -10.15 -15.01 -1.37
C VAL A 209 -10.16 -13.50 -1.56
N ARG A 210 -9.27 -12.81 -0.86
CA ARG A 210 -9.23 -11.34 -0.82
C ARG A 210 -7.89 -10.84 -1.30
N TRP A 211 -7.88 -9.72 -2.00
CA TRP A 211 -6.64 -9.01 -2.33
C TRP A 211 -6.95 -7.54 -2.57
N ARG A 212 -5.92 -6.71 -2.50
CA ARG A 212 -6.04 -5.27 -2.80
C ARG A 212 -5.55 -4.98 -4.21
N GLY A 213 -6.04 -3.88 -4.77
CA GLY A 213 -5.64 -3.45 -6.10
C GLY A 213 -6.50 -2.29 -6.57
N GLY A 214 -6.80 -2.26 -7.87
CA GLY A 214 -7.62 -1.19 -8.42
C GLY A 214 -8.07 -1.42 -9.85
N LEU A 215 -8.85 -0.47 -10.33
CA LEU A 215 -9.35 -0.35 -11.69
C LEU A 215 -9.21 1.12 -12.10
N GLY A 216 -8.75 1.41 -13.30
CA GLY A 216 -8.54 2.79 -13.66
C GLY A 216 -8.53 3.10 -15.15
N TYR A 217 -8.35 4.40 -15.39
CA TYR A 217 -8.37 5.06 -16.70
C TYR A 217 -9.71 4.91 -17.45
N LEU A 218 -10.84 5.18 -16.78
CA LEU A 218 -12.17 5.13 -17.41
C LEU A 218 -12.32 5.97 -18.69
N ALA A 219 -11.54 7.06 -18.83
CA ALA A 219 -11.55 7.92 -20.01
C ALA A 219 -10.94 7.26 -21.27
N GLU A 220 -10.17 6.18 -21.11
CA GLU A 220 -9.59 5.43 -22.22
C GLU A 220 -10.64 4.54 -22.91
N PRO A 221 -10.38 4.08 -24.15
CA PRO A 221 -11.29 3.19 -24.87
C PRO A 221 -11.74 1.98 -24.03
N PRO A 222 -13.00 1.53 -24.13
CA PRO A 222 -13.48 0.39 -23.36
C PRO A 222 -12.63 -0.87 -23.54
N ALA A 223 -12.42 -1.58 -22.44
CA ALA A 223 -11.77 -2.88 -22.41
C ALA A 223 -12.38 -3.73 -21.29
N ALA A 224 -12.72 -4.97 -21.62
CA ALA A 224 -13.15 -5.98 -20.67
C ALA A 224 -11.95 -6.77 -20.16
N PHE A 225 -12.09 -7.36 -18.97
CA PHE A 225 -11.08 -8.20 -18.33
C PHE A 225 -11.71 -9.52 -17.91
N THR A 226 -11.06 -10.62 -18.22
CA THR A 226 -11.54 -11.95 -17.85
C THR A 226 -10.65 -12.52 -16.75
N LEU A 227 -11.26 -12.98 -15.66
CA LEU A 227 -10.59 -13.62 -14.52
C LEU A 227 -10.62 -15.13 -14.67
N PHE A 228 -9.48 -15.76 -14.42
CA PHE A 228 -9.25 -17.19 -14.53
C PHE A 228 -8.67 -17.77 -13.24
N LEU A 229 -8.96 -19.04 -12.98
CA LEU A 229 -8.25 -19.90 -12.02
C LEU A 229 -7.44 -20.92 -12.83
N GLY A 230 -6.12 -20.73 -12.90
CA GLY A 230 -5.27 -21.41 -13.87
C GLY A 230 -5.71 -21.09 -15.31
N ASP A 231 -6.19 -22.11 -16.02
CA ASP A 231 -6.71 -22.00 -17.38
C ASP A 231 -8.24 -21.94 -17.46
N GLU A 232 -8.93 -22.13 -16.33
CA GLU A 232 -10.39 -22.09 -16.27
C GLU A 232 -10.90 -20.65 -16.17
N GLU A 233 -11.76 -20.23 -17.09
CA GLU A 233 -12.47 -18.95 -17.01
C GLU A 233 -13.48 -18.97 -15.87
N LEU A 234 -13.42 -17.96 -15.00
CA LEU A 234 -14.36 -17.80 -13.89
C LEU A 234 -15.46 -16.78 -14.21
N LEU A 235 -15.06 -15.56 -14.56
CA LEU A 235 -15.99 -14.48 -14.85
C LEU A 235 -15.33 -13.39 -15.70
N THR A 236 -16.17 -12.56 -16.31
CA THR A 236 -15.75 -11.40 -17.08
C THR A 236 -16.21 -10.11 -16.38
N ILE A 237 -15.28 -9.16 -16.27
CA ILE A 237 -15.48 -7.77 -15.87
C ILE A 237 -15.63 -6.98 -17.17
N PRO A 238 -16.87 -6.62 -17.58
CA PRO A 238 -17.10 -6.00 -18.89
C PRO A 238 -16.51 -4.60 -18.99
N GLU A 239 -16.41 -3.89 -17.86
CA GLU A 239 -15.92 -2.52 -17.78
C GLU A 239 -15.36 -2.23 -16.37
N VAL A 240 -14.34 -1.37 -16.33
CA VAL A 240 -13.74 -0.79 -15.11
C VAL A 240 -14.68 0.26 -14.48
N THR A 241 -14.54 0.53 -13.19
CA THR A 241 -15.47 1.39 -12.43
C THR A 241 -14.75 2.32 -11.44
N HIS A 242 -15.33 3.49 -11.17
CA HIS A 242 -14.96 4.40 -10.07
C HIS A 242 -15.90 4.28 -8.85
N SER A 243 -16.70 3.22 -8.81
CA SER A 243 -17.65 2.93 -7.75
C SER A 243 -17.54 1.47 -7.33
N ASP A 244 -18.09 1.15 -6.17
CA ASP A 244 -18.30 -0.24 -5.76
C ASP A 244 -19.00 -1.03 -6.86
N ALA A 245 -18.59 -2.28 -7.05
CA ALA A 245 -19.16 -3.16 -8.07
C ALA A 245 -19.15 -4.62 -7.63
N THR A 246 -20.03 -5.38 -8.26
CA THR A 246 -20.12 -6.83 -8.10
C THR A 246 -20.26 -7.44 -9.48
N TRP A 247 -19.42 -8.43 -9.79
CA TRP A 247 -19.51 -9.24 -11.00
C TRP A 247 -19.73 -10.69 -10.62
N THR A 248 -20.50 -11.41 -11.44
CA THR A 248 -20.86 -12.80 -11.18
C THR A 248 -20.62 -13.63 -12.43
N SER A 249 -20.18 -14.88 -12.26
CA SER A 249 -20.11 -15.86 -13.35
C SER A 249 -21.49 -16.12 -13.97
N ALA A 250 -21.51 -16.63 -15.20
CA ALA A 250 -22.77 -16.92 -15.91
C ALA A 250 -23.67 -17.93 -15.17
N ASP A 251 -23.07 -18.86 -14.42
CA ASP A 251 -23.77 -19.87 -13.62
C ASP A 251 -24.13 -19.40 -12.19
N GLY A 252 -23.75 -18.17 -11.82
CA GLY A 252 -24.02 -17.62 -10.49
C GLY A 252 -23.13 -18.15 -9.36
N THR A 253 -22.20 -19.07 -9.63
CA THR A 253 -21.44 -19.77 -8.59
C THR A 253 -20.21 -18.99 -8.10
N VAL A 254 -19.67 -18.10 -8.92
CA VAL A 254 -18.51 -17.26 -8.61
C VAL A 254 -18.93 -15.80 -8.58
N ARG A 255 -18.53 -15.07 -7.54
CA ARG A 255 -18.81 -13.64 -7.37
C ARG A 255 -17.53 -12.89 -7.00
N LEU A 256 -17.24 -11.81 -7.71
CA LEU A 256 -16.19 -10.86 -7.39
C LEU A 256 -16.82 -9.54 -6.94
N ASP A 257 -16.61 -9.18 -5.68
CA ASP A 257 -16.97 -7.89 -5.13
C ASP A 257 -15.75 -6.97 -5.14
N TYR A 258 -15.91 -5.73 -5.61
CA TYR A 258 -14.94 -4.65 -5.51
C TYR A 258 -15.51 -3.52 -4.65
N ARG A 259 -14.78 -3.16 -3.60
CA ARG A 259 -15.09 -2.03 -2.72
C ARG A 259 -14.03 -0.97 -2.91
N ARG A 260 -14.43 0.20 -3.41
CA ARG A 260 -13.52 1.33 -3.64
C ARG A 260 -13.10 1.90 -2.30
N ASP A 261 -11.81 2.21 -2.19
CA ASP A 261 -11.32 3.01 -1.08
C ASP A 261 -11.79 4.47 -1.24
N PRO A 262 -12.46 5.06 -0.24
CA PRO A 262 -12.99 6.41 -0.36
C PRO A 262 -11.91 7.49 -0.55
N LEU A 263 -10.68 7.24 -0.11
CA LEU A 263 -9.54 8.16 -0.17
C LEU A 263 -8.79 8.10 -1.51
N THR A 264 -9.13 7.16 -2.40
CA THR A 264 -8.42 6.98 -3.67
C THR A 264 -9.40 6.95 -4.84
N MET A 265 -8.97 7.44 -6.01
CA MET A 265 -9.84 7.41 -7.20
C MET A 265 -9.95 6.02 -7.83
N GLU A 266 -8.87 5.24 -7.78
CA GLU A 266 -8.72 4.03 -8.61
C GLU A 266 -8.52 2.75 -7.79
N TYR A 267 -8.32 2.83 -6.47
CA TYR A 267 -7.96 1.67 -5.65
C TYR A 267 -9.07 1.20 -4.72
N GLY A 268 -8.92 -0.04 -4.27
CA GLY A 268 -9.87 -0.69 -3.38
C GLY A 268 -9.46 -2.12 -3.03
N ALA A 269 -10.45 -2.85 -2.51
CA ALA A 269 -10.32 -4.24 -2.12
C ALA A 269 -11.24 -5.14 -2.94
N TYR A 270 -10.71 -6.29 -3.34
CA TYR A 270 -11.43 -7.36 -4.01
C TYR A 270 -11.77 -8.48 -3.03
N THR A 271 -12.98 -9.02 -3.13
CA THR A 271 -13.39 -10.26 -2.46
C THR A 271 -13.99 -11.20 -3.50
N LEU A 272 -13.26 -12.27 -3.82
CA LEU A 272 -13.73 -13.35 -4.67
C LEU A 272 -14.37 -14.44 -3.81
N THR A 273 -15.63 -14.75 -4.04
CA THR A 273 -16.35 -15.88 -3.46
C THR A 273 -16.55 -16.93 -4.54
N LEU A 274 -16.15 -18.17 -4.27
CA LEU A 274 -16.25 -19.30 -5.21
C LEU A 274 -16.50 -20.63 -4.47
N PRO A 275 -16.97 -21.69 -5.14
CA PRO A 275 -17.15 -22.99 -4.53
C PRO A 275 -15.83 -23.57 -4.01
N SER A 276 -15.81 -24.06 -2.77
CA SER A 276 -14.59 -24.59 -2.14
C SER A 276 -13.97 -25.75 -2.91
N ALA A 277 -14.80 -26.55 -3.61
CA ALA A 277 -14.38 -27.67 -4.45
C ALA A 277 -13.47 -27.27 -5.63
N ARG A 278 -13.40 -25.98 -5.98
CA ARG A 278 -12.48 -25.47 -7.02
C ARG A 278 -11.05 -25.28 -6.50
N LEU A 279 -10.85 -25.30 -5.18
CA LEU A 279 -9.53 -25.13 -4.57
C LEU A 279 -9.03 -26.42 -3.93
N THR A 280 -7.71 -26.56 -3.83
CA THR A 280 -7.05 -27.69 -3.17
C THR A 280 -6.31 -27.22 -1.92
N ALA A 281 -6.56 -27.88 -0.79
CA ALA A 281 -5.90 -27.54 0.47
C ALA A 281 -4.37 -27.65 0.35
N GLY A 282 -3.65 -26.66 0.85
CA GLY A 282 -2.18 -26.62 0.80
C GLY A 282 -1.57 -26.25 -0.56
N GLN A 283 -2.40 -26.08 -1.61
CA GLN A 283 -1.95 -25.61 -2.92
C GLN A 283 -2.32 -24.14 -3.12
N ALA A 284 -1.32 -23.28 -3.34
CA ALA A 284 -1.57 -21.87 -3.66
C ALA A 284 -2.32 -21.77 -5.01
N PRO A 285 -3.52 -21.17 -5.04
CA PRO A 285 -4.23 -20.99 -6.31
C PRO A 285 -3.54 -19.92 -7.15
N ARG A 286 -3.45 -20.19 -8.46
CA ARG A 286 -2.93 -19.26 -9.46
C ARG A 286 -4.10 -18.55 -10.13
N TRP A 287 -4.14 -17.25 -9.97
CA TRP A 287 -5.12 -16.38 -10.60
C TRP A 287 -4.50 -15.75 -11.82
N ARG A 288 -5.32 -15.53 -12.84
CA ARG A 288 -4.91 -14.84 -14.06
C ARG A 288 -6.01 -13.90 -14.52
N VAL A 289 -5.65 -12.68 -14.87
CA VAL A 289 -6.53 -11.73 -15.53
C VAL A 289 -5.99 -11.45 -16.91
N VAL A 290 -6.86 -11.52 -17.91
CA VAL A 290 -6.55 -11.16 -19.30
C VAL A 290 -7.44 -10.02 -19.75
N GLY A 291 -6.84 -8.89 -20.10
CA GLY A 291 -7.52 -7.78 -20.76
C GLY A 291 -7.79 -8.10 -22.23
N GLN A 292 -8.98 -7.78 -22.71
CA GLN A 292 -9.30 -7.87 -24.13
C GLN A 292 -8.47 -6.83 -24.91
N PRO A 293 -7.75 -7.23 -25.97
CA PRO A 293 -6.88 -6.33 -26.70
C PRO A 293 -7.69 -5.37 -27.58
N HIS A 294 -7.89 -4.13 -27.12
CA HIS A 294 -8.63 -3.07 -27.82
C HIS A 294 -7.84 -1.76 -27.93
N GLN A 295 -6.50 -1.83 -27.89
CA GLN A 295 -5.60 -0.65 -27.79
C GLN A 295 -6.00 0.32 -26.66
N SER A 296 -6.45 -0.22 -25.53
CA SER A 296 -6.87 0.58 -24.38
C SER A 296 -5.80 0.61 -23.30
N SER A 297 -5.64 1.76 -22.65
CA SER A 297 -4.80 1.88 -21.45
C SER A 297 -5.56 1.58 -20.15
N ARG A 298 -6.87 1.27 -20.21
CA ARG A 298 -7.64 0.76 -19.06
C ARG A 298 -6.92 -0.42 -18.44
N TRP A 299 -7.04 -0.55 -17.13
CA TRP A 299 -6.26 -1.51 -16.39
C TRP A 299 -7.04 -2.17 -15.25
N PHE A 300 -6.70 -3.44 -15.01
CA PHE A 300 -7.03 -4.19 -13.81
C PHE A 300 -5.74 -4.43 -13.04
N GLY A 301 -5.71 -4.07 -11.76
CA GLY A 301 -4.50 -4.11 -10.94
C GLY A 301 -4.63 -4.90 -9.65
N VAL A 302 -3.51 -5.47 -9.24
CA VAL A 302 -3.31 -6.13 -7.94
C VAL A 302 -2.11 -5.47 -7.27
N PHE A 303 -2.20 -5.20 -5.96
CA PHE A 303 -1.05 -4.75 -5.20
C PHE A 303 -0.17 -5.93 -4.80
N GLU A 304 1.12 -5.76 -5.03
CA GLU A 304 2.14 -6.47 -4.28
C GLU A 304 2.30 -5.80 -2.93
N GLU A 305 2.37 -6.59 -1.87
CA GLU A 305 2.37 -6.08 -0.50
C GLU A 305 3.72 -6.28 0.17
N TRP A 306 4.05 -5.40 1.11
CA TRP A 306 5.25 -5.56 1.94
C TRP A 306 5.09 -6.80 2.83
N ARG A 307 6.08 -7.69 2.77
CA ARG A 307 6.22 -8.88 3.61
C ARG A 307 7.63 -8.93 4.18
#